data_AF-A0A965KNI5-F1
#
_entry.id   AF-A0A965KNI5-F1
#
_cell.length_a   1.000
_cell.length_b   1.000
_cell.length_c   1.000
_cell.angle_alpha   90.00
_cell.angle_beta   90.00
_cell.angle_gamma   90.00
#
_symmetry.space_group_name_H-M   'P 1'
#
loop_
_entity.id
_entity.type
_entity.pdbx_description
1 polymer ?
#
loop_
_entity_poly.entity_id
_entity_poly.type
_entity_poly.pdbx_seq_one_letter_code
_entity_poly.pdbx_strand_id
1 'polypeptide(L)'
;RWENISAEGKDFVRRLLVYNPTKRMTAEDALNHPWLHRAKTDTESAPLDPEIIVTLREFSKLSAFKRAAMEAIAFSTSTQSTAHYMEAFNKVDLPILGLPTNAIVPHLNIANPLALGATDP
;
A
#
# COMPACT_ATOMS: atom_id res chain seq x y z
N ARG A 1 25.58 1.37 7.46
CA ARG A 1 25.85 0.80 8.80
C ARG A 1 24.56 0.12 9.27
N TRP A 2 24.58 -1.13 9.73
CA TRP A 2 23.38 -1.90 10.08
C TRP A 2 22.95 -1.67 11.56
N GLU A 3 22.91 -0.42 12.03
CA GLU A 3 22.71 -0.15 13.47
C GLU A 3 21.25 -0.35 13.92
N ASN A 4 20.27 -0.03 13.06
CA ASN A 4 18.85 -0.07 13.41
C ASN A 4 18.12 -1.36 12.96
N ILE A 5 18.85 -2.41 12.60
CA ILE A 5 18.25 -3.65 12.08
C ILE A 5 18.30 -4.72 13.16
N SER A 6 17.17 -5.38 13.38
CA SER A 6 17.00 -6.44 14.37
C SER A 6 18.01 -7.58 14.15
N ALA A 7 18.36 -8.26 15.23
CA ALA A 7 19.29 -9.38 15.19
C ALA A 7 18.76 -10.48 14.25
N GLU A 8 17.46 -10.73 14.29
CA GLU A 8 16.74 -11.69 13.46
C GLU A 8 16.74 -11.30 11.98
N GLY A 9 16.63 -10.00 11.67
CA GLY A 9 16.70 -9.52 10.28
C GLY A 9 18.08 -9.67 9.68
N LYS A 10 19.12 -9.42 10.47
CA LYS A 10 20.51 -9.69 10.06
C LYS A 10 20.75 -11.18 9.86
N ASP A 11 20.20 -12.05 10.73
CA ASP A 11 20.31 -13.50 10.59
C ASP A 11 19.64 -14.02 9.32
N PHE A 12 18.42 -13.54 9.04
CA PHE A 12 17.67 -13.90 7.84
C PHE A 12 18.46 -13.62 6.56
N VAL A 13 18.99 -12.39 6.42
CA VAL A 13 19.77 -11.99 5.25
C VAL A 13 21.06 -12.82 5.12
N ARG A 14 21.76 -13.11 6.22
CA ARG A 14 22.99 -13.92 6.19
C ARG A 14 22.75 -15.32 5.64
N ARG A 15 21.63 -15.94 6.03
CA ARG A 15 21.27 -17.30 5.60
C ARG A 15 20.74 -17.35 4.16
N LEU A 16 20.20 -16.25 3.63
CA LEU A 16 19.84 -16.11 2.22
C LEU A 16 21.06 -15.86 1.32
N LEU A 17 22.07 -15.14 1.83
CA LEU A 17 23.28 -14.77 1.08
C LEU A 17 24.45 -15.73 1.30
N VAL A 18 24.18 -17.00 1.65
CA VAL A 18 25.21 -18.04 1.71
C VAL A 18 25.78 -18.28 0.31
N TYR A 19 27.10 -18.21 0.19
CA TYR A 19 27.83 -18.39 -1.06
C TYR A 19 27.54 -19.75 -1.71
N ASN A 20 27.58 -20.81 -0.91
CA ASN A 20 27.26 -22.15 -1.37
C ASN A 20 25.73 -22.31 -1.51
N PRO A 21 25.18 -22.52 -2.72
CA PRO A 21 23.75 -22.62 -2.94
C PRO A 21 23.10 -23.82 -2.25
N THR A 22 23.83 -24.92 -1.99
CA THR A 22 23.26 -26.10 -1.31
C THR A 22 23.09 -25.90 0.19
N LYS A 23 23.82 -24.93 0.77
CA LYS A 23 23.70 -24.53 2.18
C LYS A 23 22.84 -23.28 2.37
N ARG A 24 22.36 -22.69 1.27
CA ARG A 24 21.49 -21.52 1.29
C ARG A 24 20.13 -21.92 1.82
N MET A 25 19.54 -21.05 2.63
CA MET A 25 18.18 -21.22 3.11
C MET A 25 17.22 -21.40 1.94
N THR A 26 16.36 -22.42 2.00
CA THR A 26 15.32 -22.63 1.00
C THR A 26 14.20 -21.59 1.17
N ALA A 27 13.36 -21.44 0.15
CA ALA A 27 12.22 -20.52 0.23
C ALA A 27 11.22 -20.93 1.32
N GLU A 28 11.05 -22.24 1.56
CA GLU A 28 10.18 -22.77 2.60
C GLU A 28 10.74 -22.47 4.00
N ASP A 29 12.03 -22.69 4.22
CA ASP A 29 12.69 -22.34 5.47
C ASP A 29 12.66 -20.82 5.73
N ALA A 30 12.79 -20.03 4.67
CA ALA A 30 12.70 -18.57 4.73
C ALA A 30 11.30 -18.10 5.14
N LEU A 31 10.26 -18.76 4.62
CA LEU A 31 8.88 -18.44 4.98
C LEU A 31 8.61 -18.67 6.48
N ASN A 32 9.24 -19.70 7.05
CA ASN A 32 9.11 -20.10 8.45
C ASN A 32 10.08 -19.35 9.39
N HIS A 33 10.93 -18.45 8.87
CA HIS A 33 11.93 -17.78 9.69
C HIS A 33 11.28 -16.77 10.67
N PRO A 34 11.72 -16.70 11.95
CA PRO A 34 11.11 -15.83 12.97
C PRO A 34 11.04 -14.36 12.59
N TRP A 35 12.03 -13.87 11.83
CA TRP A 35 12.02 -12.48 11.33
C TRP A 35 10.80 -12.16 10.47
N LEU A 36 10.40 -13.11 9.60
CA LEU A 36 9.22 -12.94 8.74
C LEU A 36 7.92 -13.21 9.50
N HIS A 37 7.94 -14.15 10.45
CA HIS A 37 6.78 -14.43 11.30
C HIS A 37 6.43 -13.28 12.25
N ARG A 38 7.41 -12.59 12.86
CA ARG A 38 7.15 -11.42 13.71
C ARG A 38 6.50 -10.27 12.95
N ALA A 39 6.92 -10.03 11.70
CA ALA A 39 6.25 -9.05 10.85
C ALA A 39 4.75 -9.35 10.64
N LYS A 40 4.36 -10.63 10.66
CA LYS A 40 2.94 -11.03 10.57
C LYS A 40 2.18 -10.81 11.89
N THR A 41 2.84 -10.92 13.05
CA THR A 41 2.19 -10.82 14.37
C THR A 41 2.12 -9.39 14.90
N ASP A 42 3.11 -8.56 14.56
CA ASP A 42 3.17 -7.15 14.99
C ASP A 42 2.24 -6.26 14.15
N THR A 43 1.66 -6.81 13.09
CA THR A 43 0.48 -6.24 12.46
C THR A 43 -0.71 -6.61 13.33
N GLU A 44 -0.94 -5.86 14.41
CA GLU A 44 -2.30 -5.69 14.95
C GLU A 44 -3.13 -5.03 13.84
N SER A 45 -3.47 -5.82 12.82
CA SER A 45 -4.34 -5.41 11.74
C SER A 45 -5.67 -5.14 12.42
N ALA A 46 -6.00 -3.87 12.60
CA ALA A 46 -7.35 -3.46 12.94
C ALA A 46 -8.28 -4.30 12.05
N PRO A 47 -9.30 -4.99 12.62
CA PRO A 47 -10.11 -5.92 11.86
C PRO A 47 -10.65 -5.22 10.62
N LEU A 48 -10.11 -5.57 9.46
CA LEU A 48 -10.61 -5.10 8.19
C LEU A 48 -12.01 -5.66 8.04
N ASP A 49 -12.97 -4.80 7.77
CA ASP A 49 -14.35 -5.23 7.52
C ASP A 49 -14.35 -6.25 6.37
N PRO A 50 -14.84 -7.48 6.57
CA PRO A 50 -14.91 -8.48 5.51
C PRO A 50 -15.67 -7.99 4.26
N GLU A 51 -16.61 -7.06 4.41
CA GLU A 51 -17.33 -6.46 3.29
C GLU A 51 -16.41 -5.62 2.39
N ILE A 52 -15.43 -4.91 2.99
CA ILE A 52 -14.43 -4.13 2.23
C ILE A 52 -13.55 -5.07 1.40
N ILE A 53 -13.16 -6.23 1.95
CA ILE A 53 -12.34 -7.22 1.24
C ILE A 53 -13.08 -7.78 0.02
N VAL A 54 -14.37 -8.11 0.18
CA VAL A 54 -15.21 -8.57 -0.93
C VAL A 54 -15.34 -7.48 -1.98
N THR A 55 -15.59 -6.24 -1.57
CA THR A 55 -15.72 -5.09 -2.47
C THR A 55 -14.43 -4.83 -3.26
N LEU A 56 -13.25 -4.91 -2.62
CA LEU A 56 -11.96 -4.78 -3.28
C LEU A 56 -11.72 -5.90 -4.31
N ARG A 57 -12.11 -7.13 -4.00
CA ARG A 57 -12.04 -8.25 -4.96
C ARG A 57 -12.95 -8.02 -6.15
N GLU A 58 -14.19 -7.60 -5.94
CA GLU A 58 -15.11 -7.28 -7.03
C GLU A 58 -14.64 -6.09 -7.86
N PHE A 59 -14.06 -5.06 -7.23
CA PHE A 59 -13.44 -3.94 -7.93
C PHE A 59 -12.34 -4.37 -8.89
N SER A 60 -11.47 -5.30 -8.47
CA SER A 60 -10.37 -5.82 -9.31
C SER A 60 -10.86 -6.47 -10.61
N LYS A 61 -12.08 -7.06 -10.59
CA LYS A 61 -12.70 -7.75 -11.73
C LYS A 61 -13.38 -6.80 -12.73
N LEU A 62 -13.54 -5.52 -12.40
CA LEU A 62 -14.22 -4.56 -13.26
C LEU A 62 -13.41 -4.25 -14.53
N SER A 63 -14.12 -3.88 -15.61
CA SER A 63 -13.50 -3.44 -16.85
C SER A 63 -12.72 -2.14 -16.65
N ALA A 64 -11.72 -1.90 -17.52
CA ALA A 64 -10.91 -0.68 -17.46
C ALA A 64 -11.77 0.59 -17.49
N PHE A 65 -12.82 0.62 -18.33
CA PHE A 65 -13.76 1.74 -18.41
C PHE A 65 -14.50 1.98 -17.09
N LYS A 66 -15.06 0.93 -16.49
CA LYS A 66 -15.83 1.05 -15.24
C LYS A 66 -14.93 1.46 -14.07
N ARG A 67 -13.67 0.99 -14.03
CA ARG A 67 -12.68 1.44 -13.04
C ARG A 67 -12.35 2.92 -13.22
N ALA A 68 -12.06 3.36 -14.45
CA ALA A 68 -11.76 4.77 -14.74
C ALA A 68 -12.94 5.70 -14.39
N ALA A 69 -14.17 5.29 -14.67
CA ALA A 69 -15.36 6.05 -14.29
C ALA A 69 -15.52 6.14 -12.77
N MET A 70 -15.33 5.03 -12.06
CA MET A 70 -15.46 4.99 -10.60
C MET A 70 -14.34 5.78 -9.90
N GLU A 71 -13.14 5.77 -10.46
CA GLU A 71 -12.02 6.62 -10.07
C GLU A 71 -12.34 8.11 -10.24
N ALA A 72 -12.85 8.52 -11.40
CA ALA A 72 -13.27 9.90 -11.64
C ALA A 72 -14.34 10.38 -10.63
N ILE A 73 -15.30 9.50 -10.31
CA ILE A 73 -16.34 9.79 -9.31
C ILE A 73 -15.74 9.90 -7.91
N ALA A 74 -14.84 8.98 -7.54
CA ALA A 74 -14.13 9.02 -6.26
C ALA A 74 -13.36 10.33 -6.08
N PHE A 75 -12.73 10.83 -7.15
CA PHE A 75 -12.04 12.13 -7.14
C PHE A 75 -12.99 13.34 -7.09
N SER A 76 -14.18 13.24 -7.67
CA SER A 76 -15.17 14.33 -7.66
C SER A 76 -15.96 14.45 -6.35
N THR A 77 -15.86 13.45 -5.45
CA THR A 77 -16.62 13.43 -4.19
C THR A 77 -15.86 14.20 -3.09
N SER A 78 -16.55 15.09 -2.38
CA SER A 78 -15.92 15.99 -1.40
C SER A 78 -15.26 15.27 -0.21
N THR A 79 -14.13 15.82 0.25
CA THR A 79 -13.24 15.30 1.31
C THR A 79 -13.89 15.06 2.67
N GLN A 80 -15.01 15.74 2.97
CA GLN A 80 -15.74 15.55 4.22
C GLN A 80 -16.40 14.17 4.34
N SER A 81 -16.77 13.54 3.21
CA SER A 81 -17.45 12.24 3.19
C SER A 81 -16.46 11.05 3.14
N THR A 82 -15.17 11.32 2.90
CA THR A 82 -14.13 10.30 2.76
C THR A 82 -13.13 10.28 3.91
N ALA A 83 -13.26 11.17 4.89
CA ALA A 83 -12.32 11.32 6.00
C ALA A 83 -12.17 10.03 6.83
N HIS A 84 -13.27 9.34 7.14
CA HIS A 84 -13.22 8.09 7.91
C HIS A 84 -12.65 6.93 7.09
N TYR A 85 -12.91 6.88 5.77
CA TYR A 85 -12.29 5.91 4.88
C TYR A 85 -10.78 6.15 4.74
N MET A 86 -10.34 7.41 4.68
CA MET A 86 -8.92 7.77 4.63
C MET A 86 -8.21 7.44 5.95
N GLU A 87 -8.88 7.63 7.10
CA GLU A 87 -8.34 7.21 8.40
C GLU A 87 -8.18 5.68 8.49
N ALA A 88 -9.20 4.93 8.06
CA ALA A 88 -9.16 3.48 8.02
C ALA A 88 -8.09 2.96 7.05
N PHE A 89 -7.97 3.56 5.86
CA PHE A 89 -6.95 3.23 4.87
C PHE A 89 -5.54 3.50 5.41
N ASN A 90 -5.33 4.64 6.06
CA ASN A 90 -4.07 5.00 6.67
C ASN A 90 -3.61 4.01 7.75
N LYS A 91 -4.53 3.45 8.53
CA LYS A 91 -4.21 2.43 9.55
C LYS A 91 -3.72 1.11 8.93
N VAL A 92 -4.07 0.84 7.68
CA VAL A 92 -3.79 -0.42 6.98
C VAL A 92 -2.56 -0.29 6.08
N ASP A 93 -2.46 0.80 5.33
CA ASP A 93 -1.43 0.97 4.28
C ASP A 93 -0.15 1.66 4.76
N LEU A 94 -0.22 2.56 5.75
CA LEU A 94 0.96 3.33 6.19
C LEU A 94 2.08 2.45 6.80
N PRO A 95 1.80 1.39 7.58
CA PRO A 95 2.85 0.52 8.11
C PRO A 95 3.53 -0.32 7.04
N ILE A 96 2.81 -0.66 5.95
CA ILE A 96 3.28 -1.58 4.90
C ILE A 96 4.13 -0.84 3.85
N LEU A 97 3.77 0.41 3.54
CA LEU A 97 4.42 1.17 2.46
C LEU A 97 5.57 2.07 2.95
N GLY A 98 5.67 2.34 4.25
CA GLY A 98 6.70 3.22 4.81
C GLY A 98 6.65 4.66 4.28
N LEU A 99 5.50 5.07 3.73
CA LEU A 99 5.29 6.39 3.14
C LEU A 99 4.76 7.37 4.20
N PRO A 100 5.23 8.63 4.20
CA PRO A 100 4.60 9.66 5.04
C PRO A 100 3.17 9.88 4.57
N THR A 101 2.25 10.15 5.50
CA THR A 101 0.80 10.38 5.29
C THR A 101 0.49 11.37 4.15
N ASN A 102 1.44 12.26 3.84
CA ASN A 102 1.33 13.29 2.80
C ASN A 102 1.64 12.78 1.37
N ALA A 103 2.11 11.55 1.20
CA ALA A 103 2.50 10.99 -0.10
C ALA A 103 1.35 10.34 -0.88
N ILE A 104 0.26 9.94 -0.19
CA ILE A 104 -0.89 9.28 -0.81
C ILE A 104 -1.82 10.31 -1.48
N VAL A 105 -1.62 11.59 -1.22
CA VAL A 105 -2.29 12.70 -1.91
C VAL A 105 -1.27 13.48 -2.76
N PRO A 106 -0.78 12.94 -3.89
CA PRO A 106 0.05 13.71 -4.80
C PRO A 106 -0.83 14.76 -5.48
N HIS A 107 -0.88 15.94 -4.88
CA HIS A 107 -0.73 17.24 -5.53
C HIS A 107 -0.95 17.25 -7.06
N LEU A 108 -2.21 17.29 -7.49
CA LEU A 108 -2.58 17.95 -8.74
C LEU A 108 -3.40 19.18 -8.39
N ASN A 109 -2.61 20.22 -8.15
CA ASN A 109 -2.92 21.63 -8.26
C ASN A 109 -4.23 21.90 -9.03
N ILE A 110 -5.21 22.44 -8.30
CA ILE A 110 -6.52 22.90 -8.78
C ILE A 110 -6.35 24.22 -9.58
N ALA A 111 -5.30 24.32 -10.40
CA ALA A 111 -5.05 25.46 -11.24
C ALA A 111 -5.72 25.25 -12.61
N ASN A 112 -6.98 25.66 -12.65
CA ASN A 112 -7.70 26.19 -13.80
C ASN A 112 -8.36 25.20 -14.80
N PRO A 113 -9.65 24.87 -14.61
CA PRO A 113 -10.47 24.21 -15.63
C PRO A 113 -11.11 25.16 -16.67
N LEU A 114 -10.63 26.41 -16.83
CA LEU A 114 -11.24 27.39 -17.76
C LEU A 114 -10.32 27.89 -18.91
N ALA A 115 -9.22 27.21 -19.25
CA ALA A 115 -8.36 27.62 -20.37
C ALA A 115 -8.71 26.99 -21.74
N LEU A 116 -9.99 26.75 -22.02
CA LEU A 116 -10.47 26.38 -23.36
C LEU A 116 -11.69 27.25 -23.72
N GLY A 117 -11.40 28.49 -24.13
CA GLY A 117 -12.43 29.44 -24.51
C GLY A 117 -11.85 30.76 -25.01
N ALA A 118 -11.68 30.85 -26.32
CA ALA A 118 -11.81 32.05 -27.15
C ALA A 118 -10.95 33.29 -26.82
N THR A 119 -9.90 33.49 -27.62
CA THR A 119 -9.58 34.83 -28.15
C THR A 119 -9.07 34.70 -29.58
N ASP A 120 -9.96 34.92 -30.54
CA ASP A 120 -9.71 35.60 -31.84
C ASP A 120 -10.97 36.45 -32.06
N PRO A 121 -10.83 37.70 -32.52
CA PRO A 121 -10.59 37.94 -33.94
C PRO A 121 -9.28 38.67 -34.28
#